data_AF-A0A938GTN4-F1
#
_entry.id   AF-A0A938GTN4-F1
#
_cell.length_a   1.000
_cell.length_b   1.000
_cell.length_c   1.000
_cell.angle_alpha   90.00
_cell.angle_beta   90.00
_cell.angle_gamma   90.00
#
_symmetry.space_group_name_H-M   'P 1'
#
loop_
_entity.id
_entity.type
_entity.pdbx_description
1 polymer ?
#
loop_
_entity_poly.entity_id
_entity_poly.type
_entity_poly.pdbx_seq_one_letter_code
_entity_poly.pdbx_strand_id
1 'polypeptide(L)'
;MPPWRFHLRARRLEEVHSERAEFDRVKSAGQLCTGPTRHPSLHRRPNLRMRLFPPARPHSIRPLLLGTLLALVPPAHGQAPLPPSPLSGLAYDVPYFPGARYEAAVPAPEAVLGFPVGTRPATPAQIERICRALAEKSPRVRLVSYGTTHQGRPLFYLVIATPAQLARLDALKADLAQLADPRTVTAAEGDRLAATLPAVAWMAYAIHGDELSAGDGALAVAHHLAAGTGDDVKALLESLVVIIDPLMNPDGRERCLTVVAQNRTGQPSVDDQSMLHTDAWPSGRTNHYLFDMNRDWLWATQPETRGRIRAVSEWHPHYFMEGHEMGAQDTFLFMPAREPVNPNLPATAKAWEERFARDQAAAFDARGWRYYTGEWNENWYPGYSASWAALRGAIGNLYEQAGIVTDAVRRPEGTLESYRESVHKQVVSTMAN
;
A
#
# COMPACT_ATOMS: atom_id res chain seq x y z
N MET A 1 -36.09 4.16 44.78
CA MET A 1 -35.14 3.17 44.22
C MET A 1 -33.82 3.88 43.97
N PRO A 2 -32.76 3.62 44.75
CA PRO A 2 -31.49 4.31 44.65
C PRO A 2 -30.50 3.60 43.70
N PRO A 3 -29.47 4.31 43.19
CA PRO A 3 -28.52 3.80 42.21
C PRO A 3 -27.35 3.04 42.85
N TRP A 4 -26.89 2.00 42.17
CA TRP A 4 -25.78 1.14 42.57
C TRP A 4 -24.43 1.80 42.25
N ARG A 5 -23.60 1.95 43.29
CA ARG A 5 -22.18 2.33 43.22
C ARG A 5 -21.32 1.07 43.12
N PHE A 6 -20.44 0.98 42.13
CA PHE A 6 -19.34 0.01 42.15
C PHE A 6 -18.09 0.63 42.77
N HIS A 7 -17.59 -0.01 43.83
CA HIS A 7 -16.31 0.26 44.46
C HIS A 7 -15.21 -0.55 43.75
N LEU A 8 -14.20 0.13 43.20
CA LEU A 8 -12.90 -0.48 42.93
C LEU A 8 -11.92 0.03 43.98
N ARG A 9 -11.58 -0.84 44.94
CA ARG A 9 -10.49 -0.63 45.90
C ARG A 9 -9.17 -0.90 45.19
N ALA A 10 -8.28 0.09 45.25
CA ALA A 10 -6.86 -0.08 45.02
C ALA A 10 -6.27 -1.12 45.99
N ARG A 11 -5.48 -2.08 45.47
CA ARG A 11 -4.50 -2.80 46.28
C ARG A 11 -3.10 -2.33 45.89
N ARG A 12 -2.34 -1.99 46.93
CA ARG A 12 -0.95 -1.56 46.92
C ARG A 12 -0.02 -2.70 46.49
N LEU A 13 1.06 -2.27 45.84
CA LEU A 13 2.35 -2.91 45.70
C LEU A 13 2.88 -3.40 47.06
N GLU A 14 3.07 -4.71 47.20
CA GLU A 14 4.04 -5.39 48.10
C GLU A 14 3.83 -6.90 47.94
N GLU A 15 4.49 -7.50 46.93
CA GLU A 15 4.84 -8.94 46.84
C GLU A 15 5.51 -9.20 45.49
N VAL A 16 6.75 -8.70 45.32
CA VAL A 16 7.65 -9.10 44.24
C VAL A 16 8.96 -9.53 44.87
N HIS A 17 8.96 -10.67 45.56
CA HIS A 17 10.17 -11.37 46.01
C HIS A 17 9.85 -12.84 46.36
N SER A 18 9.64 -13.70 45.36
CA SER A 18 9.90 -15.16 45.50
C SER A 18 9.74 -16.02 44.21
N GLU A 19 9.94 -15.50 43.00
CA GLU A 19 9.99 -16.34 41.79
C GLU A 19 11.23 -16.06 40.94
N ARG A 20 12.39 -16.22 41.57
CA ARG A 20 13.70 -16.10 40.91
C ARG A 20 14.64 -17.25 41.30
N ALA A 21 14.11 -18.46 41.34
CA ALA A 21 14.86 -19.67 41.68
C ALA A 21 14.32 -20.93 40.98
N GLU A 22 13.99 -20.84 39.68
CA GLU A 22 13.78 -22.05 38.86
C GLU A 22 14.11 -21.80 37.38
N PHE A 23 15.30 -21.24 37.11
CA PHE A 23 15.80 -21.11 35.73
C PHE A 23 17.31 -21.41 35.58
N ASP A 24 17.96 -21.95 36.62
CA ASP A 24 19.42 -22.25 36.64
C ASP A 24 19.74 -23.75 36.83
N ARG A 25 18.89 -24.66 36.32
CA ARG A 25 19.20 -26.11 36.27
C ARG A 25 18.97 -26.77 34.90
N VAL A 26 19.39 -26.13 33.81
CA VAL A 26 19.63 -26.84 32.53
C VAL A 26 20.85 -26.27 31.79
N LYS A 27 22.00 -26.16 32.46
CA LYS A 27 23.28 -25.79 31.82
C LYS A 27 24.51 -26.56 32.34
N SER A 28 24.37 -27.85 32.62
CA SER A 28 25.53 -28.69 32.93
C SER A 28 25.30 -30.17 32.59
N ALA A 29 25.34 -30.50 31.30
CA ALA A 29 25.64 -31.86 30.82
C ALA A 29 26.00 -31.77 29.33
N GLY A 30 27.23 -31.36 29.04
CA GLY A 30 27.71 -31.23 27.68
C GLY A 30 29.21 -31.47 27.61
N GLN A 31 29.64 -32.70 27.87
CA GLN A 31 30.97 -33.16 27.46
C GLN A 31 30.94 -34.61 26.99
N LEU A 32 31.35 -34.75 25.73
CA LEU A 32 32.15 -35.82 25.12
C LEU A 32 31.51 -37.22 24.95
N CYS A 33 31.34 -37.60 23.68
CA CYS A 33 31.90 -38.84 23.15
C CYS A 33 31.89 -38.84 21.61
N THR A 34 33.10 -38.90 21.05
CA THR A 34 33.44 -39.13 19.65
C THR A 34 33.31 -40.62 19.29
N GLY A 35 32.69 -40.95 18.16
CA GLY A 35 32.73 -42.31 17.58
C GLY A 35 31.98 -42.41 16.24
N PRO A 36 32.53 -43.09 15.22
CA PRO A 36 32.00 -43.04 13.85
C PRO A 36 30.92 -44.12 13.62
N THR A 37 29.78 -43.73 13.06
CA THR A 37 28.71 -44.67 12.67
C THR A 37 28.93 -45.18 11.25
N ARG A 38 29.15 -46.49 11.15
CA ARG A 38 29.18 -47.27 9.91
C ARG A 38 27.76 -47.45 9.36
N HIS A 39 27.60 -47.26 8.05
CA HIS A 39 26.40 -47.66 7.29
C HIS A 39 26.26 -49.19 7.24
N PRO A 40 25.05 -49.76 7.43
CA PRO A 40 24.75 -51.12 7.01
C PRO A 40 24.18 -51.14 5.59
N SER A 41 24.81 -51.97 4.77
CA SER A 41 24.42 -52.40 3.43
C SER A 41 23.06 -53.11 3.42
N LEU A 42 22.15 -52.67 2.55
CA LEU A 42 20.87 -53.31 2.29
C LEU A 42 21.05 -54.61 1.47
N HIS A 43 20.40 -55.65 1.97
CA HIS A 43 20.36 -56.99 1.42
C HIS A 43 19.61 -57.10 0.08
N ARG A 44 20.16 -58.00 -0.74
CA ARG A 44 19.64 -58.69 -1.92
C ARG A 44 18.12 -58.98 -1.90
N ARG A 45 17.44 -58.67 -3.01
CA ARG A 45 16.16 -59.29 -3.42
C ARG A 45 16.43 -60.46 -4.40
N PRO A 46 15.61 -61.53 -4.41
CA PRO A 46 15.86 -62.72 -5.21
C PRO A 46 15.35 -62.60 -6.65
N ASN A 47 16.06 -63.31 -7.53
CA ASN A 47 15.79 -63.49 -8.96
C ASN A 47 14.44 -64.17 -9.21
N LEU A 48 13.54 -63.50 -9.93
CA LEU A 48 12.38 -64.16 -10.56
C LEU A 48 12.78 -64.59 -11.97
N ARG A 49 12.87 -65.92 -12.18
CA ARG A 49 13.10 -66.57 -13.48
C ARG A 49 11.95 -66.24 -14.44
N MET A 50 12.25 -65.54 -15.53
CA MET A 50 11.35 -65.38 -16.66
C MET A 50 11.34 -66.69 -17.47
N ARG A 51 10.17 -67.33 -17.58
CA ARG A 51 9.96 -68.52 -18.44
C ARG A 51 9.97 -68.08 -19.90
N LEU A 52 10.86 -68.67 -20.70
CA LEU A 52 10.86 -68.59 -22.15
C LEU A 52 9.71 -69.46 -22.70
N PHE A 53 8.80 -68.84 -23.47
CA PHE A 53 7.85 -69.54 -24.34
C PHE A 53 8.50 -69.83 -25.71
N PRO A 54 8.10 -70.90 -26.42
CA PRO A 54 8.73 -71.30 -27.68
C PRO A 54 8.33 -70.35 -28.83
N PRO A 55 9.12 -70.29 -29.93
CA PRO A 55 8.80 -69.42 -31.06
C PRO A 55 7.57 -69.93 -31.81
N ALA A 56 6.58 -69.06 -31.96
CA ALA A 56 5.42 -69.26 -32.82
C ALA A 56 5.79 -69.08 -34.30
N ARG A 57 5.18 -69.91 -35.16
CA ARG A 57 5.34 -69.93 -36.62
C ARG A 57 4.84 -68.64 -37.28
N PRO A 58 5.39 -68.22 -38.44
CA PRO A 58 4.94 -67.01 -39.12
C PRO A 58 3.58 -67.26 -39.78
N HIS A 59 2.53 -66.60 -39.27
CA HIS A 59 1.28 -66.42 -40.00
C HIS A 59 1.37 -65.13 -40.82
N SER A 60 1.12 -65.24 -42.13
CA SER A 60 1.01 -64.13 -43.06
C SER A 60 -0.18 -63.23 -42.70
N ILE A 61 0.09 -62.07 -42.10
CA ILE A 61 -0.90 -61.03 -41.87
C ILE A 61 -1.01 -60.21 -43.16
N ARG A 62 -2.13 -60.35 -43.88
CA ARG A 62 -2.51 -59.43 -44.96
C ARG A 62 -2.78 -58.04 -44.34
N PRO A 63 -2.19 -56.94 -44.85
CA PRO A 63 -2.54 -55.62 -44.37
C PRO A 63 -3.94 -55.27 -44.90
N LEU A 64 -4.94 -55.27 -44.01
CA LEU A 64 -6.17 -54.52 -44.25
C LEU A 64 -5.80 -53.04 -44.10
N LEU A 65 -5.69 -52.35 -45.23
CA LEU A 65 -5.70 -50.88 -45.30
C LEU A 65 -7.07 -50.40 -44.84
N LEU A 66 -7.23 -50.25 -43.52
CA LEU A 66 -8.35 -49.52 -42.94
C LEU A 66 -8.03 -48.03 -43.12
N GLY A 67 -8.50 -47.46 -44.24
CA GLY A 67 -8.41 -46.03 -44.51
C GLY A 67 -9.07 -45.27 -43.36
N THR A 68 -8.25 -44.74 -42.47
CA THR A 68 -8.70 -43.84 -41.41
C THR A 68 -9.04 -42.53 -42.10
N LEU A 69 -10.31 -42.35 -42.45
CA LEU A 69 -10.87 -41.03 -42.68
C LEU A 69 -10.71 -40.25 -41.37
N LEU A 70 -9.59 -39.53 -41.23
CA LEU A 70 -9.53 -38.37 -40.34
C LEU A 70 -10.58 -37.40 -40.88
N ALA A 71 -11.79 -37.47 -40.33
CA ALA A 71 -12.71 -36.36 -40.43
C ALA A 71 -11.95 -35.14 -39.92
N LEU A 72 -11.66 -34.20 -40.82
CA LEU A 72 -11.28 -32.84 -40.48
C LEU A 72 -12.43 -32.27 -39.65
N VAL A 73 -12.41 -32.53 -38.34
CA VAL A 73 -13.24 -31.80 -37.40
C VAL A 73 -12.72 -30.37 -37.50
N PRO A 74 -13.51 -29.41 -38.03
CA PRO A 74 -13.09 -28.02 -37.99
C PRO A 74 -12.75 -27.71 -36.53
N PRO A 75 -11.67 -26.96 -36.24
CA PRO A 75 -11.34 -26.61 -34.87
C PRO A 75 -12.63 -26.09 -34.24
N ALA A 76 -13.03 -26.71 -33.13
CA ALA A 76 -14.17 -26.23 -32.37
C ALA A 76 -13.88 -24.76 -32.12
N HIS A 77 -14.63 -23.89 -32.79
CA HIS A 77 -14.57 -22.47 -32.51
C HIS A 77 -15.13 -22.37 -31.11
N GLY A 78 -14.24 -22.40 -30.11
CA GLY A 78 -14.61 -22.18 -28.73
C GLY A 78 -15.47 -20.93 -28.73
N GLN A 79 -16.70 -21.04 -28.21
CA GLN A 79 -17.57 -19.87 -28.11
C GLN A 79 -16.74 -18.76 -27.48
N ALA A 80 -16.60 -17.66 -28.20
CA ALA A 80 -15.98 -16.47 -27.63
C ALA A 80 -16.70 -16.21 -26.30
N PRO A 81 -15.98 -15.93 -25.21
CA PRO A 81 -16.60 -15.62 -23.94
C PRO A 81 -17.69 -14.57 -24.16
N LEU A 82 -18.89 -14.83 -23.64
CA LEU A 82 -19.97 -13.86 -23.73
C LEU A 82 -19.48 -12.52 -23.16
N PRO A 83 -19.77 -11.39 -23.82
CA PRO A 83 -19.39 -10.10 -23.29
C PRO A 83 -20.03 -9.89 -21.90
N PRO A 84 -19.38 -9.14 -21.01
CA PRO A 84 -19.95 -8.80 -19.70
C PRO A 84 -21.32 -8.14 -19.86
N SER A 85 -22.24 -8.49 -18.96
CA SER A 85 -23.55 -7.83 -18.90
C SER A 85 -23.33 -6.38 -18.49
N PRO A 86 -23.93 -5.39 -19.19
CA PRO A 86 -23.82 -4.01 -18.78
C PRO A 86 -24.48 -3.81 -17.42
N LEU A 87 -23.72 -3.31 -16.44
CA LEU A 87 -24.23 -2.91 -15.13
C LEU A 87 -24.37 -1.39 -15.07
N SER A 88 -25.61 -0.91 -14.94
CA SER A 88 -25.89 0.51 -14.76
C SER A 88 -25.19 1.03 -13.49
N GLY A 89 -24.47 2.15 -13.62
CA GLY A 89 -23.71 2.78 -12.53
C GLY A 89 -22.29 2.24 -12.33
N LEU A 90 -21.85 1.24 -13.10
CA LEU A 90 -20.47 0.75 -13.02
C LEU A 90 -19.45 1.71 -13.68
N ALA A 91 -19.85 2.40 -14.74
CA ALA A 91 -18.99 3.33 -15.45
C ALA A 91 -18.81 4.64 -14.67
N TYR A 92 -17.55 5.06 -14.50
CA TYR A 92 -17.17 6.29 -13.82
C TYR A 92 -16.14 7.06 -14.66
N ASP A 93 -16.61 7.95 -15.52
CA ASP A 93 -15.78 8.63 -16.52
C ASP A 93 -15.37 10.05 -16.11
N VAL A 94 -15.53 10.39 -14.82
CA VAL A 94 -15.14 11.71 -14.31
C VAL A 94 -13.60 11.84 -14.40
N PRO A 95 -13.08 12.93 -15.01
CA PRO A 95 -11.65 13.18 -15.03
C PRO A 95 -11.15 13.57 -13.63
N TYR A 96 -10.00 13.04 -13.21
CA TYR A 96 -9.38 13.39 -11.93
C TYR A 96 -8.98 14.87 -11.85
N PHE A 97 -8.53 15.44 -12.98
CA PHE A 97 -8.07 16.82 -13.09
C PHE A 97 -8.72 17.49 -14.31
N PRO A 98 -9.97 17.94 -14.21
CA PRO A 98 -10.70 18.52 -15.34
C PRO A 98 -9.99 19.75 -15.91
N GLY A 99 -9.76 19.76 -17.22
CA GLY A 99 -9.11 20.89 -17.91
C GLY A 99 -7.59 20.96 -17.78
N ALA A 100 -6.97 20.04 -17.04
CA ALA A 100 -5.52 19.99 -16.91
C ALA A 100 -4.83 19.72 -18.25
N ARG A 101 -3.68 20.35 -18.45
CA ARG A 101 -2.81 20.17 -19.61
C ARG A 101 -1.47 19.61 -19.16
N TYR A 102 -0.91 18.74 -19.96
CA TYR A 102 0.28 17.96 -19.63
C TYR A 102 1.36 18.11 -20.69
N GLU A 103 2.61 18.12 -20.26
CA GLU A 103 3.79 18.03 -21.12
C GLU A 103 3.80 16.69 -21.85
N ALA A 104 3.64 16.71 -23.17
CA ALA A 104 3.51 15.49 -23.99
C ALA A 104 4.72 14.55 -23.93
N ALA A 105 5.88 15.05 -23.54
CA ALA A 105 7.09 14.24 -23.37
C ALA A 105 7.05 13.35 -22.12
N VAL A 106 6.24 13.70 -21.12
CA VAL A 106 6.04 12.88 -19.91
C VAL A 106 4.88 11.91 -20.18
N PRO A 107 5.10 10.59 -20.10
CA PRO A 107 4.07 9.63 -20.46
C PRO A 107 2.94 9.63 -19.44
N ALA A 108 1.71 9.64 -19.93
CA ALA A 108 0.54 9.40 -19.09
C ALA A 108 0.59 7.97 -18.51
N PRO A 109 0.17 7.74 -17.25
CA PRO A 109 0.22 6.42 -16.63
C PRO A 109 -0.49 5.34 -17.44
N GLU A 110 -1.61 5.66 -18.08
CA GLU A 110 -2.35 4.74 -18.95
C GLU A 110 -1.56 4.22 -20.15
N ALA A 111 -0.62 5.00 -20.68
CA ALA A 111 0.25 4.59 -21.77
C ALA A 111 1.24 3.49 -21.33
N VAL A 112 1.60 3.48 -20.04
CA VAL A 112 2.49 2.46 -19.44
C VAL A 112 1.69 1.27 -18.89
N LEU A 113 0.48 1.51 -18.38
CA LEU A 113 -0.43 0.48 -17.87
C LEU A 113 -1.05 -0.36 -18.98
N GLY A 114 -1.39 0.26 -20.11
CA GLY A 114 -2.24 -0.30 -21.16
C GLY A 114 -3.73 -0.20 -20.86
N PHE A 115 -4.12 0.56 -19.83
CA PHE A 115 -5.51 0.83 -19.43
C PHE A 115 -5.57 2.14 -18.60
N PRO A 116 -6.71 2.85 -18.57
CA PRO A 116 -6.85 4.04 -17.74
C PRO A 116 -6.69 3.75 -16.25
N VAL A 117 -5.99 4.61 -15.51
CA VAL A 117 -5.80 4.49 -14.06
C VAL A 117 -7.14 4.29 -13.34
N GLY A 118 -7.19 3.41 -12.33
CA GLY A 118 -8.41 3.15 -11.57
C GLY A 118 -9.48 2.32 -12.31
N THR A 119 -9.26 1.87 -13.55
CA THR A 119 -10.14 0.85 -14.18
C THR A 119 -9.94 -0.53 -13.56
N ARG A 120 -8.72 -0.84 -13.16
CA ARG A 120 -8.33 -1.96 -12.31
C ARG A 120 -7.04 -1.62 -11.58
N PRO A 121 -6.76 -2.25 -10.44
CA PRO A 121 -5.54 -1.98 -9.68
C PRO A 121 -4.26 -2.25 -10.49
N ALA A 122 -3.28 -1.35 -10.39
CA ALA A 122 -1.95 -1.56 -10.94
C ALA A 122 -1.14 -2.58 -10.11
N THR A 123 -0.36 -3.47 -10.74
CA THR A 123 0.57 -4.34 -10.02
C THR A 123 1.75 -3.55 -9.45
N PRO A 124 2.48 -4.06 -8.44
CA PRO A 124 3.70 -3.41 -7.96
C PRO A 124 4.70 -3.12 -9.09
N ALA A 125 4.88 -4.05 -10.03
CA ALA A 125 5.74 -3.86 -11.20
C ALA A 125 5.22 -2.79 -12.17
N GLN A 126 3.90 -2.61 -12.29
CA GLN A 126 3.32 -1.54 -13.09
C GLN A 126 3.55 -0.17 -12.44
N ILE A 127 3.32 -0.06 -11.13
CA ILE A 127 3.60 1.15 -10.33
C ILE A 127 5.07 1.55 -10.49
N GLU A 128 5.99 0.61 -10.32
CA GLU A 128 7.42 0.87 -10.50
C GLU A 128 7.76 1.39 -11.90
N ARG A 129 7.23 0.75 -12.96
CA ARG A 129 7.50 1.19 -14.34
C ARG A 129 7.01 2.62 -14.60
N ILE A 130 5.84 2.99 -14.06
CA ILE A 130 5.30 4.34 -14.20
C ILE A 130 6.20 5.33 -13.47
N CYS A 131 6.53 5.08 -12.20
CA CYS A 131 7.38 5.96 -11.41
C CYS A 131 8.77 6.16 -12.05
N ARG A 132 9.35 5.10 -12.63
CA ARG A 132 10.60 5.20 -13.41
C ARG A 132 10.43 6.05 -14.67
N ALA A 133 9.35 5.84 -15.43
CA ALA A 133 9.08 6.60 -16.63
C ALA A 133 8.86 8.10 -16.34
N LEU A 134 8.16 8.43 -15.25
CA LEU A 134 8.00 9.81 -14.79
C LEU A 134 9.35 10.44 -14.43
N ALA A 135 10.18 9.74 -13.67
CA ALA A 135 11.52 10.22 -13.28
C ALA A 135 12.49 10.36 -14.45
N GLU A 136 12.37 9.52 -15.48
CA GLU A 136 13.21 9.61 -16.68
C GLU A 136 12.80 10.78 -17.59
N LYS A 137 11.50 11.07 -17.69
CA LYS A 137 10.96 12.01 -18.68
C LYS A 137 10.62 13.39 -18.12
N SER A 138 10.39 13.53 -16.81
CA SER A 138 10.10 14.83 -16.19
C SER A 138 11.34 15.40 -15.49
N PRO A 139 11.77 16.64 -15.81
CA PRO A 139 12.86 17.30 -15.10
C PRO A 139 12.49 17.71 -13.66
N ARG A 140 11.23 17.52 -13.26
CA ARG A 140 10.69 17.82 -11.92
C ARG A 140 10.71 16.62 -10.99
N VAL A 141 11.10 15.44 -11.47
CA VAL A 141 10.94 14.19 -10.72
C VAL A 141 12.29 13.53 -10.49
N ARG A 142 12.55 13.13 -9.24
CA ARG A 142 13.66 12.26 -8.88
C ARG A 142 13.13 11.02 -8.15
N LEU A 143 13.43 9.84 -8.68
CA LEU A 143 13.15 8.56 -8.03
C LEU A 143 14.26 8.21 -7.04
N VAL A 144 13.91 7.91 -5.79
CA VAL A 144 14.87 7.53 -4.74
C VAL A 144 14.46 6.20 -4.14
N SER A 145 15.36 5.22 -4.15
CA SER A 145 15.14 3.94 -3.47
C SER A 145 15.57 4.04 -2.01
N TYR A 146 14.79 3.44 -1.11
CA TYR A 146 15.08 3.42 0.33
C TYR A 146 15.21 2.02 0.92
N GLY A 147 14.98 0.97 0.14
CA GLY A 147 15.11 -0.39 0.60
C GLY A 147 14.55 -1.43 -0.35
N THR A 148 14.38 -2.63 0.18
CA THR A 148 13.85 -3.79 -0.52
C THR A 148 13.03 -4.60 0.48
N THR A 149 11.91 -5.16 0.03
CA THR A 149 11.06 -6.03 0.85
C THR A 149 11.70 -7.39 1.09
N HIS A 150 11.10 -8.21 1.95
CA HIS A 150 11.50 -9.60 2.16
C HIS A 150 11.44 -10.45 0.89
N GLN A 151 10.54 -10.15 -0.05
CA GLN A 151 10.46 -10.86 -1.34
C GLN A 151 11.28 -10.21 -2.45
N GLY A 152 12.16 -9.26 -2.13
CA GLY A 152 13.06 -8.66 -3.11
C GLY A 152 12.44 -7.54 -3.95
N ARG A 153 11.25 -7.03 -3.60
CA ARG A 153 10.63 -5.91 -4.33
C ARG A 153 11.25 -4.58 -3.90
N PRO A 154 11.54 -3.67 -4.85
CA PRO A 154 12.14 -2.39 -4.52
C PRO A 154 11.15 -1.51 -3.76
N LEU A 155 11.67 -0.73 -2.82
CA LEU A 155 10.95 0.32 -2.13
C LEU A 155 11.55 1.67 -2.52
N PHE A 156 10.69 2.61 -2.88
CA PHE A 156 11.09 3.90 -3.44
C PHE A 156 10.04 4.98 -3.20
N TYR A 157 10.46 6.22 -3.29
CA TYR A 157 9.57 7.39 -3.39
C TYR A 157 10.00 8.29 -4.55
N LEU A 158 9.06 9.11 -5.01
CA LEU A 158 9.29 10.20 -5.95
C LEU A 158 9.47 11.50 -5.17
N VAL A 159 10.50 12.27 -5.50
CA VAL A 159 10.62 13.68 -5.12
C VAL A 159 10.14 14.50 -6.30
N ILE A 160 9.10 15.29 -6.11
CA ILE A 160 8.52 16.17 -7.12
C ILE A 160 8.68 17.62 -6.66
N ALA A 161 9.50 18.37 -7.38
CA ALA A 161 9.83 19.76 -7.06
C ALA A 161 10.27 20.51 -8.32
N THR A 162 10.47 21.82 -8.22
CA THR A 162 11.04 22.58 -9.35
C THR A 162 12.47 22.10 -9.66
N PRO A 163 12.94 22.20 -10.92
CA PRO A 163 14.32 21.84 -11.27
C PRO A 163 15.37 22.61 -10.44
N ALA A 164 15.05 23.85 -10.05
CA ALA A 164 15.91 24.68 -9.20
C ALA A 164 16.02 24.12 -7.76
N GLN A 165 14.92 23.66 -7.16
CA GLN A 165 14.97 22.98 -5.86
C GLN A 165 15.71 21.64 -5.95
N LEU A 166 15.46 20.84 -7.00
CA LEU A 166 16.13 19.55 -7.19
C LEU A 166 17.65 19.67 -7.38
N ALA A 167 18.12 20.73 -8.02
CA ALA A 167 19.56 21.01 -8.17
C ALA A 167 20.26 21.31 -6.84
N ARG A 168 19.49 21.62 -5.79
CA ARG A 168 19.99 22.04 -4.47
C ARG A 168 19.52 21.13 -3.34
N LEU A 169 19.09 19.92 -3.67
CA LEU A 169 18.36 19.04 -2.75
C LEU A 169 19.11 18.71 -1.46
N ASP A 170 20.42 18.49 -1.55
CA ASP A 170 21.25 18.16 -0.39
C ASP A 170 21.36 19.35 0.59
N ALA A 171 21.46 20.58 0.05
CA ALA A 171 21.44 21.79 0.86
C ALA A 171 20.08 22.00 1.52
N LEU A 172 18.98 21.79 0.78
CA LEU A 172 17.62 21.85 1.34
C LEU A 172 17.43 20.84 2.48
N LYS A 173 17.89 19.60 2.32
CA LYS A 173 17.84 18.58 3.39
C LYS A 173 18.65 19.00 4.62
N ALA A 174 19.83 19.58 4.43
CA ALA A 174 20.67 20.06 5.54
C ALA A 174 20.00 21.21 6.30
N ASP A 175 19.45 22.18 5.58
CA ASP A 175 18.73 23.33 6.17
C ASP A 175 17.45 22.87 6.91
N LEU A 176 16.71 21.89 6.35
CA LEU A 176 15.56 21.27 7.01
C LEU A 176 15.95 20.52 8.29
N ALA A 177 17.07 19.79 8.28
CA ALA A 177 17.58 19.11 9.47
C ALA A 177 18.00 20.12 10.57
N GLN A 178 18.58 21.26 10.18
CA GLN A 178 18.90 22.33 11.11
C GLN A 178 17.64 22.98 11.70
N LEU A 179 16.61 23.22 10.87
CA LEU A 179 15.32 23.75 11.33
C LEU A 179 14.61 22.78 12.29
N ALA A 180 14.72 21.48 12.03
CA ALA A 180 14.09 20.44 12.85
C ALA A 180 14.76 20.22 14.22
N ASP A 181 16.00 20.70 14.42
CA ASP A 181 16.71 20.57 15.70
C ASP A 181 16.93 21.94 16.37
N PRO A 182 16.01 22.38 17.26
CA PRO A 182 16.11 23.67 17.95
C PRO A 182 17.33 23.79 18.87
N ARG A 183 18.05 22.70 19.15
CA ARG A 183 19.29 22.72 19.95
C ARG A 183 20.48 23.22 19.15
N THR A 184 20.37 23.23 17.82
CA THR A 184 21.47 23.55 16.89
C THR A 184 21.32 24.89 16.19
N VAL A 185 20.19 25.58 16.40
CA VAL A 185 19.84 26.82 15.70
C VAL A 185 19.36 27.89 16.68
N THR A 186 19.69 29.16 16.42
CA THR A 186 19.15 30.29 17.19
C THR A 186 17.73 30.60 16.72
N ALA A 187 16.91 31.25 17.56
CA ALA A 187 15.54 31.63 17.16
C ALA A 187 15.51 32.46 15.87
N ALA A 188 16.38 33.47 15.73
CA ALA A 188 16.43 34.31 14.54
C ALA A 188 16.82 33.53 13.27
N GLU A 189 17.72 32.55 13.40
CA GLU A 189 18.09 31.69 12.26
C GLU A 189 16.98 30.69 11.93
N GLY A 190 16.30 30.15 12.94
CA GLY A 190 15.11 29.30 12.75
C GLY A 190 14.00 30.03 12.01
N ASP A 191 13.70 31.27 12.39
CA ASP A 191 12.70 32.12 11.71
C ASP A 191 13.11 32.40 10.25
N ARG A 192 14.40 32.66 10.00
CA ARG A 192 14.93 32.84 8.65
C ARG A 192 14.76 31.57 7.81
N LEU A 193 15.10 30.40 8.35
CA LEU A 193 14.94 29.12 7.66
C LEU A 193 13.47 28.83 7.37
N ALA A 194 12.58 28.99 8.36
CA ALA A 194 11.14 28.78 8.19
C ALA A 194 10.52 29.72 7.13
N ALA A 195 11.03 30.94 7.00
CA ALA A 195 10.54 31.91 6.01
C ALA A 195 11.08 31.66 4.58
N THR A 196 12.14 30.87 4.41
CA THR A 196 12.85 30.72 3.13
C THR A 196 12.84 29.32 2.56
N LEU A 197 12.64 28.30 3.40
CA LEU A 197 12.56 26.92 2.95
C LEU A 197 11.20 26.59 2.36
N PRO A 198 11.13 25.78 1.29
CA PRO A 198 9.88 25.19 0.88
C PRO A 198 9.37 24.22 1.96
N ALA A 199 8.05 24.13 2.13
CA ALA A 199 7.48 23.09 2.98
C ALA A 199 7.61 21.71 2.31
N VAL A 200 7.75 20.67 3.11
CA VAL A 200 7.88 19.29 2.63
C VAL A 200 6.61 18.54 2.96
N ALA A 201 5.93 18.06 1.93
CA ALA A 201 4.72 17.24 2.02
C ALA A 201 5.07 15.79 1.68
N TRP A 202 5.01 14.90 2.67
CA TRP A 202 5.20 13.46 2.49
C TRP A 202 3.85 12.77 2.31
N MET A 203 3.63 12.21 1.14
CA MET A 203 2.41 11.54 0.72
C MET A 203 2.65 10.03 0.67
N ALA A 204 2.17 9.31 1.68
CA ALA A 204 2.39 7.88 1.87
C ALA A 204 1.14 7.07 1.51
N TYR A 205 1.28 6.05 0.67
CA TYR A 205 0.14 5.27 0.17
C TYR A 205 0.35 3.77 0.36
N ALA A 206 -0.76 3.07 0.62
CA ALA A 206 -0.85 1.60 0.62
C ALA A 206 0.19 0.92 1.53
N ILE A 207 0.21 1.32 2.81
CA ILE A 207 0.96 0.62 3.87
C ILE A 207 0.36 -0.75 4.19
N HIS A 208 -0.94 -0.89 3.97
CA HIS A 208 -1.59 -2.17 3.81
C HIS A 208 -1.71 -2.47 2.32
N GLY A 209 -1.32 -3.67 1.91
CA GLY A 209 -1.16 -4.00 0.50
C GLY A 209 -2.48 -4.24 -0.23
N ASP A 210 -3.56 -4.53 0.51
CA ASP A 210 -4.91 -4.76 0.02
C ASP A 210 -5.76 -3.48 -0.08
N GLU A 211 -5.23 -2.33 0.30
CA GLU A 211 -5.87 -1.01 0.19
C GLU A 211 -5.46 -0.35 -1.15
N LEU A 212 -6.09 -0.83 -2.23
CA LEU A 212 -5.52 -0.72 -3.57
C LEU A 212 -5.64 0.66 -4.21
N SER A 213 -6.71 1.41 -3.93
CA SER A 213 -7.04 2.68 -4.55
C SER A 213 -6.07 3.80 -4.17
N ALA A 214 -5.50 3.76 -2.97
CA ALA A 214 -4.52 4.73 -2.50
C ALA A 214 -3.30 4.77 -3.43
N GLY A 215 -2.71 3.60 -3.73
CA GLY A 215 -1.55 3.50 -4.61
C GLY A 215 -1.85 3.91 -6.06
N ASP A 216 -3.03 3.60 -6.58
CA ASP A 216 -3.44 4.03 -7.93
C ASP A 216 -3.72 5.54 -7.99
N GLY A 217 -4.27 6.12 -6.92
CA GLY A 217 -4.44 7.57 -6.77
C GLY A 217 -3.10 8.30 -6.75
N ALA A 218 -2.10 7.74 -6.08
CA ALA A 218 -0.74 8.25 -6.06
C ALA A 218 -0.14 8.37 -7.48
N LEU A 219 -0.44 7.44 -8.39
CA LEU A 219 0.02 7.51 -9.79
C LEU A 219 -0.61 8.69 -10.54
N ALA A 220 -1.90 8.93 -10.34
CA ALA A 220 -2.60 10.05 -10.96
C ALA A 220 -2.05 11.39 -10.46
N VAL A 221 -1.85 11.53 -9.15
CA VAL A 221 -1.26 12.73 -8.52
C VAL A 221 0.19 12.92 -8.99
N ALA A 222 1.01 11.87 -8.95
CA ALA A 222 2.41 11.94 -9.37
C ALA A 222 2.55 12.40 -10.82
N HIS A 223 1.74 11.86 -11.74
CA HIS A 223 1.73 12.33 -13.12
C HIS A 223 1.26 13.78 -13.23
N HIS A 224 0.21 14.16 -12.50
CA HIS A 224 -0.31 15.53 -12.54
C HIS A 224 0.74 16.56 -12.13
N LEU A 225 1.47 16.30 -11.04
CA LEU A 225 2.54 17.19 -10.57
C LEU A 225 3.79 17.14 -11.48
N ALA A 226 4.11 15.96 -12.03
CA ALA A 226 5.28 15.76 -12.89
C ALA A 226 5.13 16.39 -14.29
N ALA A 227 3.92 16.34 -14.86
CA ALA A 227 3.65 16.73 -16.24
C ALA A 227 2.78 17.98 -16.36
N GLY A 228 2.08 18.40 -15.30
CA GLY A 228 1.13 19.50 -15.32
C GLY A 228 1.76 20.83 -15.73
N THR A 229 1.14 21.51 -16.69
CA THR A 229 1.58 22.83 -17.19
C THR A 229 0.75 24.00 -16.65
N GLY A 230 -0.28 23.70 -15.85
CA GLY A 230 -1.15 24.69 -15.21
C GLY A 230 -0.41 25.55 -14.19
N ASP A 231 -0.91 26.76 -13.96
CA ASP A 231 -0.30 27.70 -13.02
C ASP A 231 -0.53 27.29 -11.56
N ASP A 232 -1.59 26.52 -11.30
CA ASP A 232 -1.86 25.84 -10.03
C ASP A 232 -0.73 24.88 -9.64
N VAL A 233 -0.31 24.00 -10.56
CA VAL A 233 0.81 23.06 -10.32
C VAL A 233 2.13 23.81 -10.12
N LYS A 234 2.38 24.86 -10.89
CA LYS A 234 3.61 25.66 -10.76
C LYS A 234 3.65 26.36 -9.39
N ALA A 235 2.57 27.07 -9.02
CA ALA A 235 2.48 27.78 -7.76
C ALA A 235 2.62 26.83 -6.55
N LEU A 236 2.03 25.63 -6.64
CA LEU A 236 2.17 24.60 -5.62
C LEU A 236 3.65 24.17 -5.47
N LEU A 237 4.32 23.81 -6.57
CA LEU A 237 5.71 23.34 -6.53
C LEU A 237 6.74 24.44 -6.23
N GLU A 238 6.41 25.72 -6.45
CA GLU A 238 7.26 26.84 -6.02
C GLU A 238 7.40 26.92 -4.49
N SER A 239 6.36 26.50 -3.76
CA SER A 239 6.32 26.55 -2.30
C SER A 239 6.57 25.19 -1.63
N LEU A 240 6.44 24.09 -2.38
CA LEU A 240 6.51 22.73 -1.86
C LEU A 240 7.61 21.88 -2.50
N VAL A 241 8.16 20.98 -1.69
CA VAL A 241 8.75 19.73 -2.17
C VAL A 241 7.76 18.61 -1.81
N VAL A 242 7.17 17.99 -2.83
CA VAL A 242 6.20 16.89 -2.64
C VAL A 242 6.92 15.57 -2.78
N ILE A 243 6.78 14.70 -1.78
CA ILE A 243 7.33 13.35 -1.77
C ILE A 243 6.18 12.36 -1.87
N ILE A 244 6.19 11.48 -2.86
CA ILE A 244 5.18 10.43 -3.03
C ILE A 244 5.82 9.07 -2.82
N ASP A 245 5.46 8.37 -1.77
CA ASP A 245 5.72 6.93 -1.57
C ASP A 245 4.47 6.17 -2.02
N PRO A 246 4.40 5.71 -3.30
CA PRO A 246 3.16 5.26 -3.91
C PRO A 246 2.72 3.87 -3.43
N LEU A 247 3.62 3.11 -2.80
CA LEU A 247 3.35 1.73 -2.39
C LEU A 247 4.31 1.27 -1.31
N MET A 248 3.86 1.39 -0.07
CA MET A 248 4.66 1.00 1.10
C MET A 248 4.66 -0.53 1.34
N ASN A 249 3.68 -1.27 0.79
CA ASN A 249 3.56 -2.73 0.90
C ASN A 249 3.44 -3.47 -0.44
N PRO A 250 4.51 -3.53 -1.26
CA PRO A 250 4.41 -4.19 -2.55
C PRO A 250 4.25 -5.72 -2.45
N ASP A 251 4.74 -6.35 -1.38
CA ASP A 251 4.57 -7.80 -1.16
C ASP A 251 3.12 -8.16 -0.83
N GLY A 252 2.48 -7.39 0.05
CA GLY A 252 1.07 -7.54 0.37
C GLY A 252 0.16 -7.25 -0.82
N ARG A 253 0.50 -6.21 -1.60
CA ARG A 253 -0.26 -5.86 -2.81
C ARG A 253 -0.21 -6.95 -3.87
N GLU A 254 0.95 -7.53 -4.13
CA GLU A 254 1.03 -8.67 -5.06
C GLU A 254 0.16 -9.85 -4.60
N ARG A 255 0.13 -10.12 -3.30
CA ARG A 255 -0.68 -11.21 -2.73
C ARG A 255 -2.17 -10.98 -2.98
N CYS A 256 -2.68 -9.80 -2.66
CA CYS A 256 -4.07 -9.42 -2.92
C CYS A 256 -4.40 -9.55 -4.42
N LEU A 257 -3.56 -8.98 -5.29
CA LEU A 257 -3.80 -9.03 -6.74
C LEU A 257 -3.71 -10.44 -7.33
N THR A 258 -2.95 -11.34 -6.72
CA THR A 258 -2.92 -12.76 -7.10
C THR A 258 -4.26 -13.43 -6.80
N VAL A 259 -4.87 -13.16 -5.64
CA VAL A 259 -6.20 -13.65 -5.28
C VAL A 259 -7.25 -13.10 -6.25
N VAL A 260 -7.21 -11.80 -6.55
CA VAL A 260 -8.10 -11.18 -7.54
C VAL A 260 -7.94 -11.85 -8.90
N ALA A 261 -6.71 -12.09 -9.37
CA ALA A 261 -6.45 -12.72 -10.66
C ALA A 261 -6.96 -14.17 -10.73
N GLN A 262 -6.87 -14.93 -9.63
CA GLN A 262 -7.33 -16.31 -9.56
C GLN A 262 -8.86 -16.44 -9.51
N ASN A 263 -9.54 -15.45 -8.92
CA ASN A 263 -10.99 -15.50 -8.69
C ASN A 263 -11.80 -14.64 -9.68
N ARG A 264 -11.13 -13.85 -10.54
CA ARG A 264 -11.83 -13.00 -11.50
C ARG A 264 -12.60 -13.83 -12.52
N THR A 265 -13.85 -13.42 -12.73
CA THR A 265 -14.70 -13.97 -13.79
C THR A 265 -14.86 -12.97 -14.94
N GLY A 266 -15.48 -13.40 -16.05
CA GLY A 266 -15.80 -12.49 -17.15
C GLY A 266 -16.91 -11.48 -16.83
N GLN A 267 -17.64 -11.65 -15.73
CA GLN A 267 -18.67 -10.72 -15.26
C GLN A 267 -18.11 -9.86 -14.12
N PRO A 268 -18.44 -8.55 -14.09
CA PRO A 268 -18.06 -7.70 -12.97
C PRO A 268 -18.72 -8.18 -11.67
N SER A 269 -17.98 -8.11 -10.56
CA SER A 269 -18.52 -8.43 -9.22
C SER A 269 -18.78 -7.16 -8.43
N VAL A 270 -20.01 -7.00 -7.94
CA VAL A 270 -20.45 -5.86 -7.12
C VAL A 270 -20.84 -6.25 -5.70
N ASP A 271 -20.72 -7.54 -5.37
CA ASP A 271 -20.99 -8.08 -4.04
C ASP A 271 -19.71 -8.02 -3.21
N ASP A 272 -19.76 -7.27 -2.11
CA ASP A 272 -18.62 -7.11 -1.20
C ASP A 272 -18.25 -8.41 -0.48
N GLN A 273 -19.15 -9.38 -0.41
CA GLN A 273 -18.88 -10.72 0.10
C GLN A 273 -18.21 -11.64 -0.92
N SER A 274 -18.03 -11.19 -2.17
CA SER A 274 -17.35 -12.01 -3.18
C SER A 274 -15.86 -12.16 -2.89
N MET A 275 -15.26 -13.26 -3.35
CA MET A 275 -13.80 -13.49 -3.26
C MET A 275 -12.94 -12.42 -3.95
N LEU A 276 -13.55 -11.52 -4.73
CA LEU A 276 -12.87 -10.37 -5.33
C LEU A 276 -12.76 -9.18 -4.38
N HIS A 277 -13.66 -9.07 -3.40
CA HIS A 277 -13.70 -7.97 -2.43
C HIS A 277 -13.39 -8.45 -1.00
N THR A 278 -13.48 -9.76 -0.75
CA THR A 278 -13.07 -10.42 0.48
C THR A 278 -11.74 -11.12 0.26
N ASP A 279 -10.68 -10.60 0.87
CA ASP A 279 -9.33 -11.14 0.78
C ASP A 279 -9.23 -12.54 1.43
N ALA A 280 -8.56 -13.48 0.76
CA ALA A 280 -8.30 -14.82 1.32
C ALA A 280 -7.18 -14.76 2.37
N TRP A 281 -7.24 -15.59 3.41
CA TRP A 281 -6.13 -15.69 4.38
C TRP A 281 -4.94 -16.47 3.80
N PRO A 282 -3.69 -15.97 3.92
CA PRO A 282 -3.31 -14.66 4.45
C PRO A 282 -3.63 -13.50 3.49
N SER A 283 -4.22 -12.42 4.01
CA SER A 283 -4.64 -11.24 3.21
C SER A 283 -3.45 -10.39 2.76
N GLY A 284 -3.68 -9.44 1.86
CA GLY A 284 -2.69 -8.46 1.40
C GLY A 284 -2.32 -7.39 2.42
N ARG A 285 -3.08 -7.23 3.52
CA ARG A 285 -2.86 -6.21 4.56
C ARG A 285 -1.44 -6.18 5.09
N THR A 286 -0.88 -7.34 5.35
CA THR A 286 0.41 -7.50 6.04
C THR A 286 1.56 -7.77 5.07
N ASN A 287 2.80 -7.61 5.53
CA ASN A 287 3.99 -7.90 4.70
C ASN A 287 4.20 -9.42 4.51
N HIS A 288 5.38 -9.85 4.03
CA HIS A 288 5.69 -11.26 3.82
C HIS A 288 5.52 -12.13 5.08
N TYR A 289 5.96 -11.65 6.24
CA TYR A 289 5.91 -12.38 7.53
C TYR A 289 4.67 -12.05 8.35
N LEU A 290 3.64 -11.51 7.70
CA LEU A 290 2.35 -11.18 8.31
C LEU A 290 2.42 -10.10 9.41
N PHE A 291 3.44 -9.23 9.36
CA PHE A 291 3.49 -8.04 10.20
C PHE A 291 2.62 -6.94 9.61
N ASP A 292 1.80 -6.32 10.47
CA ASP A 292 1.13 -5.07 10.18
C ASP A 292 2.16 -3.94 10.20
N MET A 293 2.43 -3.38 9.01
CA MET A 293 3.45 -2.36 8.86
C MET A 293 3.02 -1.00 9.42
N ASN A 294 1.70 -0.76 9.59
CA ASN A 294 1.19 0.40 10.31
C ASN A 294 1.16 0.17 11.83
N ARG A 295 1.85 -0.86 12.34
CA ARG A 295 2.19 -1.02 13.76
C ARG A 295 3.70 -1.05 13.99
N ASP A 296 4.48 -1.26 12.94
CA ASP A 296 5.91 -1.50 13.04
C ASP A 296 6.74 -0.21 13.11
N TRP A 297 6.18 0.99 12.88
CA TRP A 297 6.94 2.25 12.93
C TRP A 297 7.67 2.50 14.26
N LEU A 298 7.10 2.01 15.37
CA LEU A 298 7.72 2.09 16.68
C LEU A 298 8.87 1.08 16.85
N TRP A 299 8.70 -0.13 16.32
CA TRP A 299 9.60 -1.26 16.56
C TRP A 299 10.70 -1.40 15.51
N ALA A 300 10.43 -0.92 14.29
CA ALA A 300 11.29 -0.96 13.12
C ALA A 300 11.89 -2.35 12.88
N THR A 301 11.08 -3.40 13.02
CA THR A 301 11.55 -4.78 12.88
C THR A 301 11.67 -5.20 11.43
N GLN A 302 10.81 -4.66 10.56
CA GLN A 302 10.73 -5.03 9.16
C GLN A 302 11.69 -4.17 8.30
N PRO A 303 12.31 -4.74 7.24
CA PRO A 303 13.19 -4.00 6.34
C PRO A 303 12.46 -2.83 5.66
N GLU A 304 11.18 -3.01 5.33
CA GLU A 304 10.34 -1.96 4.75
C GLU A 304 10.24 -0.75 5.68
N THR A 305 10.01 -0.99 6.97
CA THR A 305 9.91 0.05 8.01
C THR A 305 11.25 0.70 8.33
N ARG A 306 12.33 -0.08 8.41
CA ARG A 306 13.68 0.47 8.65
C ARG A 306 14.12 1.41 7.54
N GLY A 307 13.77 1.08 6.30
CA GLY A 307 14.04 1.91 5.13
C GLY A 307 13.27 3.23 5.15
N ARG A 308 11.95 3.18 5.32
CA ARG A 308 11.11 4.38 5.34
C ARG A 308 11.43 5.30 6.52
N ILE A 309 11.75 4.76 7.70
CA ILE A 309 12.12 5.58 8.86
C ILE A 309 13.33 6.44 8.54
N ARG A 310 14.39 5.85 7.94
CA ARG A 310 15.56 6.61 7.49
C ARG A 310 15.18 7.66 6.46
N ALA A 311 14.41 7.27 5.45
CA ALA A 311 13.99 8.19 4.39
C ALA A 311 13.21 9.39 4.94
N VAL A 312 12.13 9.16 5.70
CA VAL A 312 11.32 10.24 6.27
C VAL A 312 12.15 11.11 7.23
N SER A 313 13.06 10.50 8.01
CA SER A 313 14.00 11.23 8.87
C SER A 313 14.99 12.12 8.11
N GLU A 314 15.36 11.81 6.87
CA GLU A 314 16.23 12.72 6.09
C GLU A 314 15.49 13.99 5.65
N TRP A 315 14.17 13.91 5.52
CA TRP A 315 13.36 14.96 4.95
C TRP A 315 12.68 15.88 5.95
N HIS A 316 12.50 15.43 7.20
CA HIS A 316 11.83 16.20 8.26
C HIS A 316 10.53 16.86 7.75
N PRO A 317 9.55 16.07 7.28
CA PRO A 317 8.38 16.62 6.61
C PRO A 317 7.56 17.51 7.54
N HIS A 318 6.99 18.57 6.96
CA HIS A 318 6.07 19.47 7.67
C HIS A 318 4.66 18.89 7.65
N TYR A 319 4.30 18.21 6.57
CA TYR A 319 3.03 17.51 6.41
C TYR A 319 3.30 16.05 6.06
N PHE A 320 2.61 15.14 6.76
CA PHE A 320 2.69 13.71 6.50
C PHE A 320 1.28 13.17 6.34
N MET A 321 0.92 12.83 5.12
CA MET A 321 -0.36 12.22 4.79
C MET A 321 -0.17 10.72 4.62
N GLU A 322 -1.10 9.92 5.17
CA GLU A 322 -1.24 8.51 4.84
C GLU A 322 -2.63 8.16 4.30
N GLY A 323 -2.64 7.48 3.15
CA GLY A 323 -3.86 7.01 2.50
C GLY A 323 -4.14 5.54 2.73
N HIS A 324 -5.30 5.26 3.31
CA HIS A 324 -5.79 3.93 3.69
C HIS A 324 -7.16 3.62 3.09
N GLU A 325 -7.61 2.40 3.35
CA GLU A 325 -8.98 1.97 3.14
C GLU A 325 -9.55 1.20 4.34
N MET A 326 -10.87 1.24 4.44
CA MET A 326 -11.67 0.59 5.48
C MET A 326 -12.67 -0.40 4.85
N GLY A 327 -13.71 -0.78 5.58
CA GLY A 327 -14.71 -1.71 5.08
C GLY A 327 -15.39 -1.21 3.81
N ALA A 328 -15.76 -2.16 2.94
CA ALA A 328 -16.39 -1.88 1.66
C ALA A 328 -17.74 -1.14 1.77
N GLN A 329 -18.40 -1.21 2.94
CA GLN A 329 -19.68 -0.53 3.20
C GLN A 329 -19.53 0.80 3.95
N ASP A 330 -18.30 1.18 4.31
CA ASP A 330 -18.06 2.49 4.87
C ASP A 330 -18.05 3.57 3.77
N THR A 331 -17.97 4.85 4.15
CA THR A 331 -17.94 5.97 3.17
C THR A 331 -16.52 6.50 2.95
N PHE A 332 -16.16 7.64 3.54
CA PHE A 332 -14.80 8.16 3.57
C PHE A 332 -14.57 8.75 4.96
N LEU A 333 -13.41 8.52 5.57
CA LEU A 333 -13.04 9.17 6.81
C LEU A 333 -11.79 10.01 6.63
N PHE A 334 -11.76 11.17 7.27
CA PHE A 334 -10.54 11.97 7.40
C PHE A 334 -10.42 12.55 8.81
N MET A 335 -9.22 13.00 9.15
CA MET A 335 -8.93 13.70 10.41
C MET A 335 -9.84 14.93 10.59
N PRO A 336 -10.16 15.37 11.83
CA PRO A 336 -9.51 15.00 13.09
C PRO A 336 -9.96 13.64 13.65
N ALA A 337 -9.06 13.02 14.41
CA ALA A 337 -9.35 11.85 15.22
C ALA A 337 -10.27 12.19 16.40
N ARG A 338 -10.95 11.19 16.96
CA ARG A 338 -11.77 11.39 18.18
C ARG A 338 -10.91 11.52 19.43
N GLU A 339 -11.47 12.15 20.46
CA GLU A 339 -10.86 12.22 21.79
C GLU A 339 -10.71 10.81 22.44
N PRO A 340 -9.70 10.61 23.32
CA PRO A 340 -8.73 11.60 23.78
C PRO A 340 -7.58 11.85 22.79
N VAL A 341 -7.15 13.11 22.66
CA VAL A 341 -5.94 13.48 21.89
C VAL A 341 -4.67 13.18 22.68
N ASN A 342 -3.64 12.63 22.01
CA ASN A 342 -2.36 12.32 22.63
C ASN A 342 -1.69 13.60 23.19
N PRO A 343 -1.39 13.66 24.51
CA PRO A 343 -0.88 14.88 25.16
C PRO A 343 0.55 15.25 24.73
N ASN A 344 1.25 14.36 24.00
CA ASN A 344 2.59 14.63 23.48
C ASN A 344 2.57 15.32 22.11
N LEU A 345 1.40 15.50 21.50
CA LEU A 345 1.27 16.24 20.24
C LEU A 345 1.35 17.76 20.49
N PRO A 346 1.94 18.54 19.58
CA PRO A 346 1.95 20.00 19.68
C PRO A 346 0.53 20.57 19.72
N ALA A 347 0.31 21.60 20.55
CA ALA A 347 -0.99 22.27 20.63
C ALA A 347 -1.45 22.89 19.29
N THR A 348 -0.50 23.20 18.40
CA THR A 348 -0.76 23.72 17.05
C THR A 348 -1.25 22.67 16.06
N ALA A 349 -1.04 21.36 16.34
CA ALA A 349 -1.40 20.28 15.42
C ALA A 349 -2.90 20.29 15.13
N LYS A 350 -3.73 20.41 16.18
CA LYS A 350 -5.19 20.44 16.07
C LYS A 350 -5.70 21.55 15.15
N ALA A 351 -5.11 22.75 15.20
CA ALA A 351 -5.54 23.86 14.35
C ALA A 351 -5.29 23.58 12.85
N TRP A 352 -4.20 22.89 12.53
CA TRP A 352 -3.90 22.44 11.17
C TRP A 352 -4.79 21.28 10.74
N GLU A 353 -4.99 20.28 11.60
CA GLU A 353 -5.92 19.17 11.33
C GLU A 353 -7.34 19.69 11.04
N GLU A 354 -7.85 20.64 11.82
CA GLU A 354 -9.16 21.25 11.59
C GLU A 354 -9.23 22.05 10.28
N ARG A 355 -8.12 22.68 9.86
CA ARG A 355 -8.05 23.39 8.59
C ARG A 355 -8.14 22.39 7.42
N PHE A 356 -7.28 21.38 7.47
CA PHE A 356 -7.25 20.28 6.52
C PHE A 356 -8.60 19.56 6.42
N ALA A 357 -9.27 19.32 7.55
CA ALA A 357 -10.60 18.72 7.58
C ALA A 357 -11.65 19.57 6.85
N ARG A 358 -11.61 20.90 7.02
CA ARG A 358 -12.53 21.82 6.32
C ARG A 358 -12.29 21.83 4.82
N ASP A 359 -11.04 21.79 4.39
CA ASP A 359 -10.69 21.78 2.96
C ASP A 359 -11.14 20.46 2.30
N GLN A 360 -10.93 19.31 2.97
CA GLN A 360 -11.47 18.02 2.50
C GLN A 360 -13.00 17.99 2.49
N ALA A 361 -13.64 18.45 3.56
CA ALA A 361 -15.11 18.52 3.65
C ALA A 361 -15.69 19.33 2.50
N ALA A 362 -15.14 20.51 2.22
CA ALA A 362 -15.58 21.34 1.11
C ALA A 362 -15.39 20.64 -0.25
N ALA A 363 -14.28 19.93 -0.45
CA ALA A 363 -14.01 19.19 -1.69
C ALA A 363 -14.97 18.02 -1.91
N PHE A 364 -15.37 17.33 -0.82
CA PHE A 364 -16.31 16.21 -0.85
C PHE A 364 -17.76 16.69 -0.98
N ASP A 365 -18.15 17.75 -0.25
CA ASP A 365 -19.47 18.38 -0.34
C ASP A 365 -19.75 18.85 -1.76
N ALA A 366 -18.77 19.46 -2.43
CA ALA A 366 -18.87 19.90 -3.82
C ALA A 366 -19.15 18.76 -4.83
N ARG A 367 -18.91 17.51 -4.42
CA ARG A 367 -19.13 16.30 -5.23
C ARG A 367 -20.31 15.47 -4.73
N GLY A 368 -20.94 15.86 -3.62
CA GLY A 368 -21.98 15.07 -2.96
C GLY A 368 -21.47 13.75 -2.38
N TRP A 369 -20.17 13.65 -2.11
CA TRP A 369 -19.58 12.46 -1.49
C TRP A 369 -19.78 12.47 0.01
N ARG A 370 -20.20 11.32 0.54
CA ARG A 370 -20.38 11.14 1.99
C ARG A 370 -19.03 10.91 2.66
N TYR A 371 -18.86 11.50 3.83
CA TYR A 371 -17.70 11.32 4.69
C TYR A 371 -18.10 11.44 6.16
N TYR A 372 -17.17 11.09 7.04
CA TYR A 372 -17.28 11.30 8.49
C TYR A 372 -15.90 11.57 9.11
N THR A 373 -15.88 12.06 10.34
CA THR A 373 -14.65 12.35 11.11
C THR A 373 -14.80 11.81 12.52
N GLY A 374 -13.70 11.48 13.20
CA GLY A 374 -13.75 10.91 14.54
C GLY A 374 -14.21 9.45 14.56
N GLU A 375 -15.34 9.16 15.23
CA GLU A 375 -15.89 7.80 15.40
C GLU A 375 -14.88 6.79 15.98
N TRP A 376 -14.47 5.79 15.21
CA TRP A 376 -13.50 4.79 15.65
C TRP A 376 -12.04 5.27 15.52
N ASN A 377 -11.79 6.28 14.67
CA ASN A 377 -10.44 6.76 14.37
C ASN A 377 -9.83 7.48 15.56
N GLU A 378 -8.69 6.98 16.00
CA GLU A 378 -7.89 7.52 17.08
C GLU A 378 -6.43 7.64 16.61
N ASN A 379 -5.70 8.63 17.16
CA ASN A 379 -4.31 8.91 16.80
C ASN A 379 -3.40 8.79 18.04
N TRP A 380 -3.67 7.83 18.91
CA TRP A 380 -3.01 7.67 20.20
C TRP A 380 -1.77 6.78 20.12
N TYR A 381 -1.85 5.66 19.38
CA TYR A 381 -0.73 4.73 19.28
C TYR A 381 0.45 5.35 18.50
N PRO A 382 1.66 5.46 19.08
CA PRO A 382 2.80 6.13 18.44
C PRO A 382 3.41 5.36 17.26
N GLY A 383 2.91 4.16 16.94
CA GLY A 383 3.40 3.32 15.84
C GLY A 383 2.54 3.36 14.56
N TYR A 384 1.48 4.17 14.50
CA TYR A 384 0.85 4.52 13.23
C TYR A 384 1.73 5.50 12.45
N SER A 385 1.69 5.50 11.11
CA SER A 385 2.54 6.39 10.30
C SER A 385 2.31 7.86 10.65
N ALA A 386 1.05 8.30 10.67
CA ALA A 386 0.68 9.69 10.99
C ALA A 386 1.03 10.05 12.44
N SER A 387 0.70 9.19 13.42
CA SER A 387 1.10 9.39 14.83
C SER A 387 2.61 9.54 14.97
N TRP A 388 3.38 8.64 14.34
CA TRP A 388 4.82 8.62 14.44
C TRP A 388 5.44 9.85 13.80
N ALA A 389 4.95 10.29 12.64
CA ALA A 389 5.38 11.52 12.01
C ALA A 389 5.01 12.75 12.85
N ALA A 390 3.80 12.77 13.41
CA ALA A 390 3.29 13.89 14.21
C ALA A 390 4.06 14.09 15.52
N LEU A 391 4.43 13.00 16.19
CA LEU A 391 5.31 13.04 17.37
C LEU A 391 6.73 13.54 17.07
N ARG A 392 7.09 13.68 15.78
CA ARG A 392 8.36 14.23 15.32
C ARG A 392 8.22 15.59 14.65
N GLY A 393 7.07 16.25 14.82
CA GLY A 393 6.84 17.65 14.43
C GLY A 393 6.10 17.85 13.12
N ALA A 394 5.76 16.78 12.37
CA ALA A 394 4.90 16.90 11.21
C ALA A 394 3.44 17.15 11.63
N ILE A 395 2.63 17.69 10.72
CA ILE A 395 1.17 17.54 10.81
C ILE A 395 0.82 16.20 10.17
N GLY A 396 0.48 15.22 11.01
CA GLY A 396 0.05 13.89 10.58
C GLY A 396 -1.41 13.91 10.16
N ASN A 397 -1.71 13.40 8.97
CA ASN A 397 -3.06 13.33 8.44
C ASN A 397 -3.34 11.95 7.85
N LEU A 398 -4.46 11.37 8.24
CA LEU A 398 -4.92 10.07 7.77
C LEU A 398 -6.27 10.25 7.09
N TYR A 399 -6.44 9.53 5.98
CA TYR A 399 -7.76 9.32 5.40
C TYR A 399 -7.99 7.86 5.03
N GLU A 400 -9.25 7.47 5.08
CA GLU A 400 -9.75 6.10 4.93
C GLU A 400 -10.84 6.11 3.86
N GLN A 401 -10.59 5.46 2.74
CA GLN A 401 -11.59 5.26 1.69
C GLN A 401 -12.33 3.94 1.90
N ALA A 402 -13.58 3.83 1.47
CA ALA A 402 -14.25 2.54 1.39
C ALA A 402 -13.44 1.52 0.57
N GLY A 403 -13.24 0.32 1.13
CA GLY A 403 -12.49 -0.75 0.50
C GLY A 403 -13.18 -1.27 -0.76
N ILE A 404 -12.64 -0.95 -1.93
CA ILE A 404 -13.15 -1.45 -3.22
C ILE A 404 -11.96 -2.02 -3.97
N VAL A 405 -11.91 -3.34 -4.11
CA VAL A 405 -10.74 -4.02 -4.69
C VAL A 405 -10.74 -3.92 -6.22
N THR A 406 -11.92 -4.02 -6.84
CA THR A 406 -12.08 -3.91 -8.29
C THR A 406 -13.52 -3.60 -8.68
N ASP A 407 -13.77 -3.27 -9.95
CA ASP A 407 -15.10 -3.14 -10.52
C ASP A 407 -15.93 -2.11 -9.73
N ALA A 408 -16.84 -2.55 -8.87
CA ALA A 408 -17.58 -1.72 -7.92
C ALA A 408 -18.01 -2.51 -6.68
N VAL A 409 -18.52 -1.80 -5.67
CA VAL A 409 -19.30 -2.38 -4.56
C VAL A 409 -20.70 -1.79 -4.58
N ARG A 410 -21.72 -2.64 -4.40
CA ARG A 410 -23.11 -2.21 -4.23
C ARG A 410 -23.34 -1.72 -2.80
N ARG A 411 -23.79 -0.48 -2.68
CA ARG A 411 -24.18 0.12 -1.41
C ARG A 411 -25.60 -0.33 -0.99
N PRO A 412 -25.98 -0.24 0.30
CA PRO A 412 -27.29 -0.70 0.77
C PRO A 412 -28.46 0.04 0.11
N GLU A 413 -28.27 1.29 -0.30
CA GLU A 413 -29.24 2.09 -1.07
C GLU A 413 -29.34 1.69 -2.56
N GLY A 414 -28.54 0.73 -3.02
CA GLY A 414 -28.57 0.18 -4.37
C GLY A 414 -27.62 0.82 -5.38
N THR A 415 -26.98 1.95 -5.05
CA THR A 415 -25.96 2.58 -5.88
C THR A 415 -24.70 1.70 -5.97
N LEU A 416 -23.94 1.88 -7.05
CA LEU A 416 -22.62 1.27 -7.20
C LEU A 416 -21.56 2.34 -6.96
N GLU A 417 -20.60 2.05 -6.10
CA GLU A 417 -19.37 2.83 -6.02
C GLU A 417 -18.27 2.07 -6.75
N SER A 418 -17.71 2.67 -7.79
CA SER A 418 -16.70 2.01 -8.61
C SER A 418 -15.31 2.09 -8.01
N TYR A 419 -14.42 1.14 -8.36
CA TYR A 419 -13.00 1.22 -7.99
C TYR A 419 -12.37 2.54 -8.46
N ARG A 420 -12.75 3.00 -9.66
CA ARG A 420 -12.26 4.27 -10.21
C ARG A 420 -12.70 5.49 -9.41
N GLU A 421 -13.90 5.44 -8.85
CA GLU A 421 -14.41 6.46 -7.93
C GLU A 421 -13.64 6.45 -6.61
N SER A 422 -13.32 5.27 -6.06
CA SER A 422 -12.42 5.17 -4.89
C SER A 422 -11.08 5.83 -5.15
N VAL A 423 -10.47 5.56 -6.30
CA VAL A 423 -9.22 6.22 -6.72
C VAL A 423 -9.41 7.73 -6.84
N HIS A 424 -10.55 8.21 -7.36
CA HIS A 424 -10.83 9.64 -7.45
C HIS A 424 -10.93 10.31 -6.07
N LYS A 425 -11.57 9.66 -5.11
CA LYS A 425 -11.65 10.18 -3.73
C LYS A 425 -10.27 10.33 -3.10
N GLN A 426 -9.38 9.36 -3.30
CA GLN A 426 -7.98 9.44 -2.87
C GLN A 426 -7.25 10.63 -3.51
N VAL A 427 -7.42 10.84 -4.83
CA VAL A 427 -6.82 11.96 -5.56
C VAL A 427 -7.34 13.32 -5.05
N VAL A 428 -8.66 13.44 -4.86
CA VAL A 428 -9.28 14.69 -4.39
C VAL A 428 -8.85 15.01 -2.97
N SER A 429 -8.84 14.02 -2.07
CA SER A 429 -8.38 14.21 -0.69
C SER A 429 -6.90 14.59 -0.64
N THR A 430 -6.05 13.98 -1.48
CA THR A 430 -4.64 14.37 -1.63
C THR A 430 -4.49 15.82 -2.07
N MET A 431 -5.28 16.30 -3.04
CA MET A 431 -5.10 17.62 -3.63
C MET A 431 -5.81 18.75 -2.89
N ALA A 432 -6.77 18.42 -2.02
CA ALA A 432 -7.43 19.38 -1.15
C ALA A 432 -6.51 19.91 -0.04
N ASN A 433 -5.47 19.13 0.31
CA ASN A 433 -4.57 19.39 1.45
C ASN A 433 -3.12 19.49 0.99
#